data_AF-A0A316GD34-F1
#
_entry.id   AF-A0A316GD34-F1
#
_cell.length_a   1.000
_cell.length_b   1.000
_cell.length_c   1.000
_cell.angle_alpha   90.00
_cell.angle_beta   90.00
_cell.angle_gamma   90.00
#
_symmetry.space_group_name_H-M   'P 1'
#
loop_
_entity.id
_entity.type
_entity.pdbx_description
1 polymer ?
#
loop_
_entity_poly.entity_id
_entity_poly.type
_entity_poly.pdbx_seq_one_letter_code
_entity_poly.pdbx_strand_id
1 'polypeptide(L)'
;MRRLVLLLALLPSTALAQGWGNVGKAQEPTGFSWTEPLFGGTWMAWTAATAAVFVGIFGAMAVLTAVEIAWPGGAKRRGILGLTTTRGDRLFITLLGTVYIFLAWLGIMGMPLWWPLALSILWGVFCFWKV
;
A
#
# COMPACT_ATOMS: atom_id res chain seq x y z
N MET A 1 -39.64 -10.01 6.40
CA MET A 1 -38.72 -11.05 6.91
C MET A 1 -38.34 -12.10 5.86
N ARG A 2 -39.30 -12.70 5.14
CA ARG A 2 -39.04 -13.77 4.13
C ARG A 2 -38.21 -13.33 2.90
N ARG A 3 -38.28 -12.06 2.49
CA ARG A 3 -37.45 -11.50 1.38
C ARG A 3 -35.99 -11.27 1.75
N LEU A 4 -35.68 -11.04 3.03
CA LEU A 4 -34.30 -10.90 3.53
C LEU A 4 -33.57 -12.24 3.54
N VAL A 5 -34.28 -13.33 3.85
CA VAL A 5 -33.73 -14.70 3.81
C VAL A 5 -33.37 -15.12 2.38
N LEU A 6 -34.17 -14.73 1.40
CA LEU A 6 -33.89 -15.00 -0.03
C LEU A 6 -32.70 -14.18 -0.56
N LEU A 7 -32.48 -12.96 -0.06
CA LEU A 7 -31.30 -12.15 -0.39
C LEU A 7 -30.02 -12.69 0.29
N LEU A 8 -30.15 -13.25 1.50
CA LEU A 8 -29.04 -13.91 2.20
C LEU A 8 -28.64 -15.24 1.54
N ALA A 9 -29.58 -15.94 0.91
CA ALA A 9 -29.34 -17.19 0.17
C ALA A 9 -28.65 -16.97 -1.19
N LEU A 10 -28.63 -15.73 -1.69
CA LEU A 10 -27.88 -15.32 -2.89
C LEU A 10 -26.46 -14.86 -2.58
N LEU A 11 -26.05 -14.85 -1.30
CA LEU A 11 -24.65 -14.62 -0.96
C LEU A 11 -23.82 -15.78 -1.53
N PRO A 12 -22.72 -15.48 -2.25
CA PRO A 12 -21.83 -16.52 -2.74
C PRO A 12 -21.37 -17.35 -1.53
N SER A 13 -21.70 -18.64 -1.54
CA SER A 13 -21.37 -19.61 -0.49
C SER A 13 -19.86 -19.71 -0.21
N THR A 14 -19.03 -19.16 -1.09
CA THR A 14 -17.58 -18.99 -0.92
C THR A 14 -17.22 -18.01 0.20
N ALA A 15 -18.08 -17.05 0.54
CA ALA A 15 -17.86 -16.13 1.65
C ALA A 15 -17.96 -16.82 3.02
N LEU A 16 -18.76 -17.89 3.13
CA LEU A 16 -18.89 -18.69 4.36
C LEU A 16 -17.79 -19.76 4.48
N ALA A 17 -17.12 -20.11 3.38
CA ALA A 17 -16.01 -21.08 3.36
C ALA A 17 -14.71 -20.51 3.96
N GLN A 18 -14.57 -19.18 4.01
CA GLN A 18 -13.43 -18.51 4.63
C GLN A 18 -13.65 -18.38 6.15
N GLY A 19 -13.79 -19.52 6.83
CA GLY A 19 -13.97 -19.56 8.28
C GLY A 19 -12.73 -19.04 9.02
N TRP A 20 -12.97 -18.33 10.13
CA TRP A 20 -11.96 -17.88 11.11
C TRP A 20 -11.10 -19.02 11.70
N GLY A 21 -11.37 -20.28 11.38
CA GLY A 21 -10.52 -21.41 11.75
C GLY A 21 -9.23 -21.53 10.91
N ASN A 22 -9.14 -20.85 9.77
CA ASN A 22 -7.98 -20.95 8.87
C ASN A 22 -6.94 -19.83 9.04
N VAL A 23 -7.24 -18.77 9.80
CA VAL A 23 -6.35 -17.59 9.96
C VAL A 23 -5.18 -17.83 10.93
N GLY A 24 -5.14 -18.98 11.61
CA GLY A 24 -4.11 -19.30 12.62
C GLY A 24 -3.22 -20.49 12.30
N LYS A 25 -3.34 -21.11 11.12
CA LYS A 25 -2.43 -22.21 10.76
C LYS A 25 -1.08 -21.62 10.37
N ALA A 26 -0.05 -21.94 11.15
CA ALA A 26 1.32 -21.63 10.79
C ALA A 26 1.66 -22.41 9.50
N GLN A 27 1.90 -21.69 8.40
CA GLN A 27 2.50 -22.29 7.21
C GLN A 27 3.89 -22.84 7.57
N GLU A 28 4.18 -24.07 7.17
CA GLU A 28 5.51 -24.66 7.37
C GLU A 28 6.57 -23.85 6.60
N PRO A 29 7.73 -23.52 7.20
CA PRO A 29 8.72 -22.66 6.56
C PRO A 29 9.43 -23.41 5.42
N THR A 30 8.91 -23.29 4.20
CA THR A 30 9.57 -23.70 2.97
C THR A 30 10.46 -22.57 2.45
N GLY A 31 11.72 -22.50 2.90
CA GLY A 31 12.71 -21.57 2.33
C GLY A 31 12.30 -20.08 2.37
N PHE A 32 13.00 -19.22 1.63
CA PHE A 32 12.65 -17.80 1.50
C PHE A 32 11.62 -17.58 0.39
N SER A 33 10.48 -16.98 0.73
CA SER A 33 9.40 -16.64 -0.21
C SER A 33 8.93 -15.20 0.02
N TRP A 34 8.62 -14.49 -1.07
CA TRP A 34 8.18 -13.09 -1.01
C TRP A 34 6.74 -12.93 -0.49
N THR A 35 5.93 -13.97 -0.65
CA THR A 35 4.50 -13.98 -0.37
C THR A 35 4.13 -14.69 0.92
N GLU A 36 5.04 -15.47 1.49
CA GLU A 36 4.78 -16.20 2.72
C GLU A 36 5.12 -15.34 3.96
N PRO A 37 4.43 -15.57 5.10
CA PRO A 37 4.79 -14.93 6.34
C PRO A 37 6.22 -15.28 6.77
N LEU A 38 7.01 -14.26 7.12
CA LEU A 38 8.37 -14.41 7.64
C LEU A 38 8.39 -15.02 9.04
N PHE A 39 7.36 -14.76 9.84
CA PHE A 39 7.26 -15.20 11.22
C PHE A 39 5.87 -15.80 11.47
N GLY A 40 5.81 -16.90 12.21
CA GLY A 40 4.55 -17.52 12.63
C GLY A 40 3.94 -16.81 13.83
N GLY A 41 2.60 -16.74 13.88
CA GLY A 41 1.86 -16.29 15.07
C GLY A 41 1.75 -14.77 15.28
N THR A 42 2.05 -13.95 14.26
CA THR A 42 1.87 -12.49 14.35
C THR A 42 0.45 -12.07 13.94
N TRP A 43 -0.07 -11.01 14.58
CA TRP A 43 -1.41 -10.46 14.32
C TRP A 43 -1.60 -9.96 12.87
N MET A 44 -0.52 -9.53 12.24
CA MET A 44 -0.47 -9.19 10.82
C MET A 44 0.39 -10.24 10.11
N ALA A 45 -0.06 -10.71 8.95
CA ALA A 45 0.75 -11.57 8.08
C ALA A 45 1.93 -10.75 7.52
N TRP A 46 3.05 -10.77 8.24
CA TRP A 46 4.28 -10.09 7.83
C TRP A 46 4.97 -10.90 6.75
N THR A 47 4.73 -10.58 5.49
CA THR A 47 5.46 -11.16 4.36
C THR A 47 6.72 -10.34 4.07
N ALA A 48 7.68 -10.91 3.33
CA ALA A 48 8.85 -10.13 2.92
C ALA A 48 8.45 -8.89 2.09
N ALA A 49 7.40 -9.00 1.28
CA ALA A 49 6.86 -7.89 0.52
C ALA A 49 6.28 -6.77 1.41
N THR A 50 5.45 -7.09 2.42
CA THR A 50 4.89 -6.06 3.30
C THR A 50 5.96 -5.45 4.20
N ALA A 51 6.88 -6.27 4.73
CA ALA A 51 8.02 -5.78 5.51
C ALA A 51 8.88 -4.78 4.72
N ALA A 52 9.17 -5.08 3.44
CA ALA A 52 9.94 -4.18 2.58
C ALA A 52 9.27 -2.81 2.38
N VAL A 53 7.93 -2.78 2.22
CA VAL A 53 7.17 -1.52 2.11
C VAL A 53 7.30 -0.69 3.40
N PHE A 54 7.12 -1.29 4.57
CA PHE A 54 7.23 -0.57 5.84
C PHE A 54 8.66 -0.07 6.11
N VAL A 55 9.67 -0.90 5.84
CA VAL A 55 11.07 -0.47 5.93
C VAL A 55 11.35 0.70 4.98
N GLY A 56 10.80 0.66 3.76
CA GLY A 56 10.87 1.76 2.81
C GLY A 56 10.21 3.05 3.32
N ILE A 57 9.01 2.95 3.92
CA ILE A 57 8.31 4.11 4.50
C ILE A 57 9.10 4.71 5.66
N PHE A 58 9.50 3.90 6.64
CA PHE A 58 10.28 4.38 7.78
C PHE A 58 11.65 4.92 7.36
N GLY A 59 12.31 4.29 6.38
CA GLY A 59 13.54 4.78 5.77
C GLY A 59 13.35 6.13 5.09
N ALA A 60 12.28 6.30 4.31
CA ALA A 60 11.97 7.58 3.66
C ALA A 60 11.67 8.68 4.69
N MET A 61 10.95 8.36 5.76
CA MET A 61 10.73 9.29 6.88
C MET A 61 12.05 9.67 7.55
N ALA A 62 12.91 8.70 7.86
CA ALA A 62 14.21 8.95 8.49
C ALA A 62 15.12 9.83 7.61
N VAL A 63 15.14 9.58 6.29
CA VAL A 63 15.85 10.43 5.32
C VAL A 63 15.30 11.86 5.33
N LEU A 64 13.97 12.04 5.31
CA LEU A 64 13.37 13.36 5.40
C LEU A 64 13.73 14.08 6.70
N THR A 65 13.71 13.38 7.83
CA THR A 65 14.13 13.93 9.12
C THR A 65 15.59 14.36 9.10
N ALA A 66 16.50 13.53 8.58
CA ALA A 66 17.91 13.87 8.45
C ALA A 66 18.13 15.09 7.53
N VAL A 67 17.41 15.16 6.41
CA VAL A 67 17.46 16.28 5.47
C VAL A 67 16.92 17.58 6.09
N GLU A 68 15.86 17.51 6.89
CA GLU A 68 15.30 18.70 7.57
C GLU A 68 16.22 19.20 8.69
N ILE A 69 16.93 18.29 9.39
CA ILE A 69 17.98 18.66 10.36
C ILE A 69 19.15 19.35 9.65
N ALA A 70 19.58 18.83 8.50
CA ALA A 70 20.72 19.38 7.74
C ALA A 70 20.39 20.70 7.00
N TRP A 71 19.20 20.82 6.44
CA TRP A 71 18.74 22.00 5.70
C TRP A 71 17.34 22.43 6.16
N PRO A 72 17.26 23.23 7.25
CA PRO A 72 16.00 23.67 7.81
C PRO A 72 15.30 24.65 6.87
N GLY A 73 14.00 24.43 6.64
CA GLY A 73 13.17 25.38 5.89
C GLY A 73 12.02 24.76 5.10
N GLY A 74 11.82 23.44 5.16
CA GLY A 74 10.71 22.71 4.56
C GLY A 74 10.57 22.79 3.03
N ALA A 75 11.37 23.64 2.37
CA ALA A 75 11.28 24.05 0.96
C ALA A 75 9.81 24.12 0.51
N LYS A 76 9.02 25.00 1.17
CA LYS A 76 7.63 25.24 0.83
C LYS A 76 7.56 25.73 -0.61
N ARG A 77 6.87 24.98 -1.46
CA ARG A 77 6.64 25.36 -2.86
C ARG A 77 5.16 25.32 -3.15
N ARG A 78 4.69 26.25 -3.97
CA ARG A 78 3.30 26.35 -4.36
C ARG A 78 3.08 25.41 -5.54
N GLY A 79 2.61 24.19 -5.27
CA GLY A 79 2.44 23.13 -6.25
C GLY A 79 1.39 23.46 -7.32
N ILE A 80 1.36 22.67 -8.40
CA ILE A 80 0.42 22.81 -9.52
C ILE A 80 -1.05 22.68 -9.07
N LEU A 81 -1.29 21.97 -7.97
CA LEU A 81 -2.61 21.78 -7.34
C LEU A 81 -3.05 23.00 -6.50
N GLY A 82 -2.29 24.10 -6.51
CA GLY A 82 -2.55 25.29 -5.69
C GLY A 82 -2.20 25.14 -4.20
N LEU A 83 -1.83 23.93 -3.77
CA LEU A 83 -1.41 23.63 -2.40
C LEU A 83 0.05 24.03 -2.16
N THR A 84 0.32 24.68 -1.03
CA THR A 84 1.69 24.88 -0.55
C THR A 84 2.19 23.57 0.06
N THR A 85 3.01 22.82 -0.68
CA THR A 85 3.55 21.52 -0.24
C THR A 85 4.98 21.65 0.28
N THR A 86 5.24 21.02 1.42
CA THR A 86 6.59 20.77 1.93
C THR A 86 7.23 19.57 1.26
N ARG A 87 8.51 19.30 1.54
CA ARG A 87 9.20 18.07 1.08
C ARG A 87 8.48 16.80 1.56
N GLY A 88 8.00 16.80 2.81
CA GLY A 88 7.26 15.68 3.39
C GLY A 88 5.91 15.47 2.73
N ASP A 89 5.18 16.56 2.44
CA ASP A 89 3.87 16.47 1.78
C ASP A 89 4.00 15.87 0.38
N ARG A 90 5.08 16.17 -0.36
CA ARG A 90 5.35 15.58 -1.69
C ARG A 90 5.61 14.08 -1.61
N LEU A 91 6.35 13.61 -0.60
CA LEU A 91 6.54 12.16 -0.35
C LEU A 91 5.19 11.49 -0.04
N PHE A 92 4.40 12.10 0.84
CA PHE A 92 3.10 11.56 1.25
C PHE A 92 2.13 11.44 0.06
N ILE A 93 2.01 12.49 -0.77
CA ILE A 93 1.17 12.49 -1.98
C ILE A 93 1.64 11.43 -2.98
N THR A 94 2.95 11.20 -3.09
CA THR A 94 3.50 10.15 -3.96
C THR A 94 3.10 8.76 -3.48
N LEU A 95 3.26 8.49 -2.18
CA LEU A 95 2.89 7.20 -1.57
C LEU A 95 1.38 6.94 -1.69
N LEU A 96 0.58 7.93 -1.31
CA LEU A 96 -0.89 7.84 -1.35
C LEU A 96 -1.42 7.69 -2.78
N GLY A 97 -0.92 8.49 -3.72
CA GLY A 97 -1.31 8.36 -5.13
C GLY A 97 -0.90 7.01 -5.73
N THR A 98 0.26 6.47 -5.37
CA THR A 98 0.68 5.12 -5.78
C THR A 98 -0.31 4.06 -5.31
N VAL A 99 -0.74 4.10 -4.04
CA VAL A 99 -1.73 3.17 -3.50
C VAL A 99 -3.05 3.26 -4.26
N TYR A 100 -3.55 4.47 -4.52
CA TYR A 100 -4.79 4.65 -5.28
C TYR A 100 -4.70 4.18 -6.73
N ILE A 101 -3.55 4.37 -7.39
CA ILE A 101 -3.32 3.84 -8.75
C ILE A 101 -3.42 2.32 -8.76
N PHE A 102 -2.77 1.66 -7.79
CA PHE A 102 -2.84 0.19 -7.67
C PHE A 102 -4.25 -0.31 -7.35
N LEU A 103 -4.96 0.35 -6.44
CA LEU A 103 -6.34 -0.01 -6.11
C LEU A 103 -7.30 0.19 -7.28
N ALA A 104 -7.18 1.31 -8.00
CA ALA A 104 -8.00 1.58 -9.18
C ALA A 104 -7.73 0.56 -10.28
N TRP A 105 -6.46 0.21 -10.51
CA TRP A 105 -6.08 -0.80 -11.50
C TRP A 105 -6.63 -2.18 -11.14
N LEU A 106 -6.47 -2.61 -9.88
CA LEU A 106 -7.02 -3.88 -9.40
C LEU A 106 -8.55 -3.91 -9.49
N GLY A 107 -9.22 -2.79 -9.24
CA GLY A 107 -10.67 -2.68 -9.33
C GLY A 107 -11.24 -2.73 -10.75
N ILE A 108 -10.45 -2.33 -11.77
CA ILE A 108 -10.91 -2.26 -13.17
C ILE A 108 -10.35 -3.41 -14.02
N MET A 109 -9.03 -3.61 -13.98
CA MET A 109 -8.30 -4.50 -14.89
C MET A 109 -7.82 -5.78 -14.20
N GLY A 110 -7.46 -5.73 -12.92
CA GLY A 110 -6.88 -6.86 -12.19
C GLY A 110 -5.39 -7.10 -12.52
N MET A 111 -4.98 -8.36 -12.66
CA MET A 111 -3.61 -8.72 -13.03
C MET A 111 -3.40 -8.59 -14.55
N PRO A 112 -2.20 -8.22 -15.05
CA PRO A 112 -0.92 -8.09 -14.34
C PRO A 112 -0.63 -6.68 -13.77
N LEU A 113 0.26 -6.61 -12.77
CA LEU A 113 0.58 -5.39 -12.00
C LEU A 113 1.74 -4.54 -12.56
N TRP A 114 2.24 -4.84 -13.77
CA TRP A 114 3.35 -4.09 -14.37
C TRP A 114 2.92 -2.69 -14.84
N TRP A 115 1.71 -2.57 -15.38
CA TRP A 115 1.16 -1.28 -15.79
C TRP A 115 0.91 -0.28 -14.66
N PRO A 116 0.28 -0.66 -13.53
CA PRO A 116 0.11 0.26 -12.40
C PRO A 116 1.46 0.63 -11.78
N LEU A 117 2.47 -0.25 -11.86
CA LEU A 117 3.84 0.06 -11.44
C LEU A 117 4.51 1.13 -12.33
N ALA A 118 4.37 1.03 -13.65
CA ALA A 118 4.88 2.07 -14.54
C ALA A 118 4.18 3.43 -14.29
N LEU A 119 2.85 3.40 -14.12
CA LEU A 119 2.06 4.60 -13.81
C LEU A 119 2.43 5.23 -12.47
N SER A 120 2.69 4.42 -11.43
CA SER A 120 3.09 4.95 -10.13
C SER A 120 4.48 5.59 -10.15
N ILE A 121 5.42 5.06 -10.94
CA ILE A 121 6.73 5.70 -11.14
C ILE A 121 6.54 7.06 -11.83
N LEU A 122 5.72 7.12 -12.90
CA LEU A 122 5.40 8.39 -13.56
C LEU A 122 4.74 9.39 -12.61
N TRP A 123 3.84 8.92 -11.75
CA TRP A 123 3.20 9.73 -10.71
C TRP A 123 4.21 10.28 -9.70
N GLY A 124 5.14 9.43 -9.24
CA GLY A 124 6.20 9.85 -8.33
C GLY A 124 7.11 10.89 -8.98
N VAL A 125 7.55 10.66 -10.23
CA VAL A 125 8.31 11.65 -10.99
C VAL A 125 7.54 12.95 -11.07
N PHE A 126 6.26 12.92 -11.46
CA PHE A 126 5.41 14.10 -11.54
C PHE A 126 5.33 14.87 -10.20
N CYS A 127 5.20 14.18 -9.07
CA CYS A 127 5.12 14.82 -7.75
C CYS A 127 6.42 15.53 -7.34
N PHE A 128 7.58 15.09 -7.85
CA PHE A 128 8.88 15.72 -7.63
C PHE A 128 9.34 16.59 -8.82
N TRP A 129 8.66 16.50 -9.96
CA TRP A 129 9.03 17.18 -11.20
C TRP A 129 8.58 18.64 -11.14
N LYS A 130 9.57 19.48 -10.85
CA LYS A 130 9.63 20.91 -11.07
C LYS A 130 8.31 21.66 -10.86
N VAL A 131 7.95 21.79 -9.59
CA VAL A 131 7.36 23.02 -9.05
C VAL A 131 8.23 23.53 -7.91
#